data_AF-A0A924WIG5-F1
#
_entry.id   AF-A0A924WIG5-F1
#
_cell.length_a   1.000
_cell.length_b   1.000
_cell.length_c   1.000
_cell.angle_alpha   90.00
_cell.angle_beta   90.00
_cell.angle_gamma   90.00
#
_symmetry.space_group_name_H-M   'P 1'
#
loop_
_entity.id
_entity.type
_entity.pdbx_description
1 polymer ?
#
loop_
_entity_poly.entity_id
_entity_poly.type
_entity_poly.pdbx_seq_one_letter_code
_entity_poly.pdbx_strand_id
1 'polypeptide(L)'
;MKKLQHSFLLLLFLAALAASCGRSEGGQLVGVTNRPKWKGINPYGMVYVPSGSLTIGSGDEDISRSLVAQPKTISIQGFFMDDTEITNNEYRQFVDWVVD
;
A
#
# COMPACT_ATOMS: atom_id res chain seq x y z
N MET A 1 40.60 33.50 39.40
CA MET A 1 39.14 33.62 39.24
C MET A 1 38.69 34.13 37.86
N LYS A 2 39.36 35.14 37.28
CA LYS A 2 38.99 35.70 35.96
C LYS A 2 38.96 34.68 34.81
N LYS A 3 39.91 33.73 34.73
CA LYS A 3 39.94 32.66 33.71
C LYS A 3 38.72 31.72 33.79
N LEU A 4 38.23 31.43 35.00
CA LEU A 4 37.05 30.60 35.22
C LEU A 4 35.76 31.35 34.82
N GLN A 5 35.68 32.65 35.10
CA GLN A 5 34.57 33.50 34.64
C GLN A 5 34.52 33.65 33.11
N HIS A 6 35.67 33.77 32.44
CA HIS A 6 35.73 33.84 30.98
C HIS A 6 35.35 32.51 30.32
N SER A 7 35.75 31.38 30.91
CA SER A 7 35.34 30.05 30.45
C SER A 7 33.83 29.84 30.59
N PHE A 8 33.21 30.32 31.67
CA PHE A 8 31.77 30.23 31.88
C PHE A 8 30.98 31.11 30.90
N LEU A 9 31.45 32.34 30.65
CA LEU A 9 30.89 33.24 29.64
C LEU A 9 30.95 32.64 28.23
N LEU A 10 32.04 31.97 27.88
CA LEU A 10 32.22 31.34 26.57
C LEU A 10 31.29 30.14 26.38
N LEU A 11 31.05 29.35 27.44
CA LEU A 11 30.13 28.22 27.44
C LEU A 11 28.66 28.67 27.29
N LEU A 12 28.31 29.79 27.93
CA LEU A 12 26.96 30.37 27.86
C LEU A 12 26.68 30.98 26.48
N PHE A 13 27.69 31.60 25.86
CA PHE A 13 27.61 32.09 24.49
C PHE A 13 27.42 30.95 23.48
N LEU A 14 28.13 29.84 23.67
CA LEU A 14 28.01 28.66 22.80
C LEU A 14 26.64 27.99 22.91
N ALA A 15 26.06 27.94 24.12
CA ALA A 15 24.71 27.44 24.34
C ALA A 15 23.63 28.33 23.68
N ALA A 16 23.82 29.66 23.68
CA ALA A 16 22.93 30.59 23.01
C ALA A 16 22.96 30.44 21.47
N LEU A 17 24.14 30.19 20.91
CA LEU A 17 24.30 29.87 19.48
C LEU A 17 23.60 28.56 19.09
N ALA A 18 23.70 27.52 19.93
CA ALA A 18 23.03 26.24 19.69
C ALA A 18 21.49 26.34 19.78
N ALA A 19 20.98 27.19 20.68
CA ALA A 19 19.54 27.45 20.81
C ALA A 19 18.95 28.27 19.65
N SER A 20 19.79 28.95 18.86
CA SER A 20 19.40 29.76 17.69
C SER A 20 19.21 28.94 16.41
N CYS A 21 19.52 27.62 16.43
CA CYS A 21 19.29 26.76 15.27
C CYS A 21 17.78 26.65 15.01
N GLY A 22 17.33 27.34 13.95
CA GLY A 22 15.93 27.57 13.64
C GLY A 22 15.16 26.28 13.35
N ARG A 23 13.96 26.18 13.91
CA ARG A 23 13.02 25.11 13.61
C ARG A 23 12.55 25.30 12.17
N SER A 24 12.88 24.36 11.28
CA SER A 24 12.40 24.39 9.89
C SER A 24 10.93 23.96 9.86
N GLU A 25 10.03 24.84 10.29
CA GLU A 25 8.61 24.65 10.02
C GLU A 25 8.36 25.06 8.57
N GLY A 26 8.55 24.09 7.66
CA GLY A 26 8.13 24.22 6.28
C GLY A 26 6.61 24.44 6.29
N GLY A 27 6.17 25.64 5.92
CA GLY A 27 4.76 26.08 5.97
C GLY A 27 3.81 25.31 5.05
N GLN A 28 4.15 24.08 4.68
CA GLN A 28 3.27 23.17 3.97
C GLN A 28 2.23 22.58 4.93
N LEU A 29 0.98 22.58 4.50
CA LEU A 29 -0.10 21.86 5.16
C LEU A 29 0.17 20.34 5.08
N VAL A 30 0.73 19.76 6.15
CA VAL A 30 1.03 18.32 6.25
C VAL A 30 -0.19 17.46 6.64
N GLY A 31 -1.34 18.08 6.85
CA GLY A 31 -2.57 17.41 7.23
C GLY A 31 -2.58 16.96 8.71
N VAL A 32 -3.69 16.35 9.12
CA VAL A 32 -3.86 15.86 10.50
C VAL A 32 -3.02 14.58 10.68
N THR A 33 -2.10 14.61 11.64
CA THR A 33 -1.34 13.44 12.05
C THR A 33 -2.29 12.40 12.65
N ASN A 34 -2.13 11.12 12.29
CA ASN A 34 -2.94 9.98 12.74
C ASN A 34 -4.35 9.81 12.14
N ARG A 35 -4.57 10.17 10.86
CA ARG A 35 -5.82 9.76 10.19
C ARG A 35 -5.85 8.23 10.04
N PRO A 36 -6.91 7.52 10.48
CA PRO A 36 -7.03 6.10 10.23
C PRO A 36 -7.04 5.87 8.71
N LYS A 37 -6.14 4.99 8.23
CA LYS A 37 -6.13 4.59 6.82
C LYS A 37 -7.43 3.88 6.54
N TRP A 38 -8.22 4.40 5.60
CA TRP A 38 -9.39 3.71 5.09
C TRP A 38 -8.92 2.39 4.46
N LYS A 39 -9.22 1.28 5.11
CA LYS A 39 -9.09 -0.04 4.52
C LYS A 39 -10.41 -0.28 3.79
N GLY A 40 -10.36 -0.43 2.48
CA GLY A 40 -11.56 -0.72 1.68
C GLY A 40 -12.33 -1.90 2.28
N ILE A 41 -13.66 -1.87 2.16
CA ILE A 41 -14.49 -2.99 2.58
C ILE A 41 -14.26 -4.10 1.56
N ASN A 42 -13.52 -5.13 1.94
CA ASN A 42 -13.48 -6.38 1.18
C ASN A 42 -14.77 -7.16 1.52
N PRO A 43 -15.57 -7.55 0.51
CA PRO A 43 -16.67 -8.49 0.73
C PRO A 43 -16.15 -9.78 1.37
N TYR A 44 -17.03 -10.45 2.13
CA TYR A 44 -16.68 -11.73 2.74
C TYR A 44 -16.30 -12.76 1.66
N GLY A 45 -15.20 -13.49 1.88
CA GLY A 45 -14.71 -14.49 0.93
C GLY A 45 -14.03 -13.93 -0.32
N MET A 46 -13.80 -12.61 -0.40
CA MET A 46 -13.20 -11.98 -1.58
C MET A 46 -11.94 -11.16 -1.27
N VAL A 47 -11.03 -11.14 -2.25
CA VAL A 47 -9.81 -10.33 -2.28
C VAL A 47 -9.90 -9.25 -3.35
N TYR A 48 -9.34 -8.07 -3.06
CA TYR A 48 -9.28 -6.98 -4.03
C TYR A 48 -8.06 -7.15 -4.94
N VAL A 49 -8.31 -7.27 -6.24
CA VAL A 49 -7.28 -7.28 -7.28
C VAL A 49 -7.09 -5.86 -7.79
N PRO A 50 -5.89 -5.26 -7.64
CA PRO A 50 -5.64 -3.89 -8.05
C PRO A 50 -5.64 -3.75 -9.58
N SER A 51 -5.97 -2.55 -10.06
CA SER A 51 -5.85 -2.21 -11.48
C SER A 51 -4.40 -2.25 -11.93
N GLY A 52 -4.15 -2.78 -13.13
CA GLY A 52 -2.82 -2.86 -13.69
C GLY A 52 -2.82 -3.42 -15.10
N SER A 53 -1.65 -3.46 -15.71
CA SER A 53 -1.45 -4.13 -17.00
C SER A 53 -0.80 -5.48 -16.77
N LEU A 54 -1.29 -6.52 -17.45
CA LEU A 54 -0.62 -7.82 -17.50
C LEU A 54 -0.50 -8.32 -18.93
N THR A 55 0.55 -9.11 -19.18
CA THR A 55 0.72 -9.83 -20.44
C THR A 55 0.20 -11.25 -20.22
N ILE A 56 -0.90 -11.60 -20.89
CA ILE A 56 -1.49 -12.94 -20.89
C ILE A 56 -0.96 -13.75 -22.07
N GLY A 57 -1.06 -15.08 -21.99
CA GLY A 57 -0.76 -15.97 -23.13
C GLY A 57 0.73 -16.20 -23.37
N SER A 58 1.61 -15.71 -22.50
CA SER A 58 3.00 -16.14 -22.41
C SER A 58 3.07 -17.46 -21.63
N GLY A 59 2.68 -18.56 -22.28
CA GLY A 59 2.79 -19.92 -21.73
C GLY A 59 3.80 -20.75 -22.54
N ASP A 60 4.55 -21.60 -21.83
CA ASP A 60 5.55 -22.52 -22.40
C ASP A 60 4.95 -23.50 -23.43
N GLU A 61 5.84 -24.16 -24.19
CA GLU A 61 5.55 -25.05 -25.32
C GLU A 61 4.28 -25.89 -25.13
N ASP A 62 3.28 -25.60 -25.96
CA ASP A 62 2.17 -26.49 -26.23
C ASP A 62 2.70 -27.83 -26.78
N ILE A 63 2.15 -28.96 -26.33
CA ILE A 63 2.55 -30.31 -26.77
C ILE A 63 2.36 -30.46 -28.28
N SER A 64 1.35 -29.76 -28.82
CA SER A 64 1.09 -29.66 -30.26
C SER A 64 1.96 -28.64 -31.00
N ARG A 65 2.93 -27.97 -30.35
CA ARG A 65 3.83 -26.93 -30.92
C ARG A 65 3.09 -25.90 -31.77
N SER A 66 1.81 -25.67 -31.49
CA SER A 66 0.93 -24.96 -32.40
C SER A 66 1.04 -23.44 -32.27
N LEU A 67 1.85 -22.94 -31.30
CA LEU A 67 2.13 -21.51 -31.08
C LEU A 67 0.86 -20.64 -31.01
N VAL A 68 -0.27 -21.24 -30.59
CA VAL A 68 -1.60 -20.62 -30.66
C VAL A 68 -1.74 -19.50 -29.63
N ALA A 69 -1.00 -19.57 -28.53
CA ALA A 69 -0.97 -18.54 -27.50
C ALA A 69 0.03 -17.43 -27.88
N GLN A 70 -0.45 -16.43 -28.61
CA GLN A 70 0.31 -15.18 -28.79
C GLN A 70 0.17 -14.32 -27.53
N PRO A 71 1.27 -13.84 -26.94
CA PRO A 71 1.20 -13.00 -25.75
C PRO A 71 0.50 -11.68 -26.07
N LYS A 72 -0.46 -11.30 -25.23
CA LYS A 72 -1.23 -10.05 -25.35
C LYS A 72 -1.15 -9.26 -24.06
N THR A 73 -0.78 -7.99 -24.15
CA THR A 73 -0.82 -7.07 -23.01
C THR A 73 -2.23 -6.47 -22.90
N ILE A 74 -2.86 -6.68 -21.75
CA ILE A 74 -4.19 -6.16 -21.43
C ILE A 74 -4.12 -5.27 -20.20
N SER A 75 -5.00 -4.27 -20.14
CA SER A 75 -5.20 -3.42 -18.97
C SER A 75 -6.47 -3.87 -18.26
N ILE A 76 -6.39 -4.09 -16.95
CA ILE A 76 -7.51 -4.52 -16.12
C ILE A 76 -7.81 -3.45 -15.08
N GLN A 77 -9.11 -3.13 -14.93
CA GLN A 77 -9.61 -2.29 -13.86
C GLN A 77 -9.72 -3.11 -12.56
N GLY A 78 -9.42 -2.49 -11.41
CA GLY A 78 -9.46 -3.19 -10.13
C GLY A 78 -10.85 -3.73 -9.80
N PHE A 79 -10.91 -4.97 -9.32
CA PHE A 79 -12.13 -5.72 -9.06
C PHE A 79 -11.94 -6.68 -7.87
N PHE A 80 -13.02 -7.32 -7.41
CA PHE A 80 -12.96 -8.33 -6.36
C PHE A 80 -13.01 -9.74 -6.95
N MET A 81 -12.18 -10.64 -6.42
CA MET A 81 -12.10 -12.04 -6.80
C MET A 81 -12.29 -12.91 -5.57
N ASP A 82 -12.94 -14.07 -5.72
CA ASP A 82 -13.08 -15.01 -4.62
C ASP A 82 -11.70 -15.51 -4.14
N ASP A 83 -11.52 -15.61 -2.82
CA ASP A 83 -10.27 -16.08 -2.20
C ASP A 83 -10.04 -17.57 -2.44
N THR A 84 -11.13 -18.33 -2.54
CA THR A 84 -11.13 -19.78 -2.83
C THR A 84 -12.19 -20.12 -3.86
N GLU A 85 -12.04 -21.26 -4.52
CA GLU A 85 -13.11 -21.83 -5.34
C GLU A 85 -14.38 -22.04 -4.50
N ILE A 86 -15.55 -21.91 -5.15
CA ILE A 86 -16.84 -22.13 -4.50
C ILE A 86 -16.91 -23.56 -3.97
N THR A 87 -17.13 -23.68 -2.67
CA THR A 87 -17.23 -24.97 -1.99
C THR A 87 -18.58 -25.62 -2.25
N ASN A 88 -18.63 -26.95 -2.14
CA ASN A 88 -19.89 -27.70 -2.22
C ASN A 88 -20.93 -27.22 -1.20
N ASN A 89 -20.51 -26.67 -0.06
CA ASN A 89 -21.44 -26.18 0.95
C ASN A 89 -22.06 -24.82 0.55
N GLU A 90 -21.26 -23.90 0.03
CA GLU A 90 -21.74 -22.62 -0.52
C GLU A 90 -22.68 -22.84 -1.71
N TYR A 91 -22.34 -23.80 -2.59
CA TYR A 91 -23.21 -24.15 -3.71
C TYR A 91 -24.57 -24.69 -3.24
N ARG A 92 -24.60 -25.54 -2.19
CA ARG A 92 -25.87 -26.03 -1.62
C ARG A 92 -26.72 -24.89 -1.04
N GLN A 93 -26.11 -23.95 -0.33
CA GLN A 93 -26.82 -22.77 0.18
C GLN A 93 -27.48 -21.97 -0.95
N PHE A 94 -26.78 -21.79 -2.07
CA PHE A 94 -27.34 -21.16 -3.26
C PHE A 94 -28.55 -21.95 -3.81
N VAL A 95 -28.43 -23.27 -3.94
CA VAL A 95 -29.51 -24.13 -4.44
C VAL A 95 -30.73 -24.02 -3.52
N ASP A 96 -30.56 -24.15 -2.21
CA ASP A 96 -31.65 -24.04 -1.24
C ASP A 96 -32.32 -22.65 -1.26
N TRP A 97 -31.58 -21.60 -1.59
CA TRP A 97 -32.09 -20.24 -1.70
C TRP A 97 -32.89 -19.98 -2.99
N VAL A 98 -32.48 -20.59 -4.11
CA VAL A 98 -33.09 -20.38 -5.44
C VAL A 98 -34.23 -21.34 -5.73
N VAL A 99 -34.36 -22.42 -4.96
CA VAL A 99 -35.55 -23.29 -4.98
C VAL A 99 -36.73 -22.52 -4.37
N ASP A 100 -37.40 -21.76 -5.23
CA ASP A 100 -38.77 -21.27 -5.08
C ASP A 100 -39.70 -22.13 -5.98
#